data_AF-A0AA95RSL1-F1
#
_entry.id   AF-A0AA95RSL1-F1
#
_cell.length_a   1.000
_cell.length_b   1.000
_cell.length_c   1.000
_cell.angle_alpha   90.00
_cell.angle_beta   90.00
_cell.angle_gamma   90.00
#
_symmetry.space_group_name_H-M   'P 1'
#
loop_
_entity.id
_entity.type
_entity.pdbx_description
1 polymer ?
#
loop_
_entity_poly.entity_id
_entity_poly.type
_entity_poly.pdbx_seq_one_letter_code
_entity_poly.pdbx_strand_id
1 'polypeptide(L)'
;MKKIALLLFTITLLLIGLVGCGNMRTEVKQTSQIELDAQNILSINLIEKDQPVTTISEASSLERFVQAITTAEYDKGQLDIAPSDYRTTVNMKDGISYEFSFWIAGSNDGLLIKSGQMGHYRLSDISKKDLLDLFQSTIKEDKNNPAEATDLQPPSVQVAVGDEQFDAIQGSYCWNDNGKGVCVDMASYDQLVSKQKVLPKAISRDQVELKFSSAPKEIEVIASFPGEERRDEALSVENNSFQLAAGSGKYLYIIQARWPQGSASYVFEVECSVRKK
;
A
#
# COMPACT_ATOMS: atom_id res chain seq x y z
N MET A 1 -22.89 43.17 -72.58
CA MET A 1 -21.51 43.25 -73.12
C MET A 1 -20.68 42.13 -72.51
N LYS A 2 -19.95 41.41 -73.38
CA LYS A 2 -18.86 40.42 -73.21
C LYS A 2 -18.50 40.01 -71.76
N LYS A 3 -18.72 38.74 -71.38
CA LYS A 3 -17.73 37.64 -71.36
C LYS A 3 -16.43 38.01 -70.61
N ILE A 4 -16.18 37.37 -69.46
CA ILE A 4 -14.92 36.66 -69.17
C ILE A 4 -15.28 35.47 -68.26
N ALA A 5 -15.09 34.28 -68.83
CA ALA A 5 -15.01 33.02 -68.11
C ALA A 5 -13.59 32.93 -67.52
N LEU A 6 -13.48 32.49 -66.26
CA LEU A 6 -12.22 31.98 -65.74
C LEU A 6 -12.47 30.53 -65.27
N LEU A 7 -11.76 29.65 -65.95
CA LEU A 7 -11.84 28.20 -65.90
C LEU A 7 -10.71 27.72 -64.98
N LEU A 8 -11.02 27.06 -63.86
CA LEU A 8 -10.01 26.36 -63.07
C LEU A 8 -10.51 24.97 -62.65
N PHE A 9 -10.04 24.02 -63.46
CA PHE A 9 -9.68 22.62 -63.18
C PHE A 9 -10.29 21.95 -61.94
N THR A 10 -11.23 21.05 -62.22
CA THR A 10 -11.61 19.92 -61.38
C THR A 10 -10.45 18.93 -61.26
N ILE A 11 -9.92 18.74 -60.05
CA ILE A 11 -9.15 17.54 -59.67
C ILE A 11 -10.02 16.74 -58.71
N THR A 12 -10.71 15.73 -59.26
CA THR A 12 -11.33 14.64 -58.51
C THR A 12 -10.22 13.68 -58.09
N LEU A 13 -9.75 13.81 -56.84
CA LEU A 13 -8.96 12.75 -56.21
C LEU A 13 -9.84 12.00 -55.21
N LEU A 14 -10.22 10.80 -55.63
CA LEU A 14 -10.86 9.76 -54.83
C LEU A 14 -9.93 9.39 -53.66
N LEU A 15 -10.31 9.71 -52.43
CA LEU A 15 -9.74 9.10 -51.23
C LEU A 15 -10.86 8.33 -50.52
N ILE A 16 -10.95 7.06 -50.88
CA ILE A 16 -11.58 6.03 -50.06
C ILE A 16 -10.67 5.85 -48.84
N GLY A 17 -11.14 6.25 -47.66
CA GLY A 17 -10.37 6.18 -46.42
C GLY A 17 -11.30 5.94 -45.23
N LEU A 18 -11.56 4.65 -44.98
CA LEU A 18 -11.88 4.04 -43.69
C LEU A 18 -12.89 4.79 -42.79
N VAL A 19 -14.10 4.24 -42.73
CA VAL A 19 -14.97 4.31 -41.54
C VAL A 19 -14.20 3.64 -40.40
N GLY A 20 -13.35 4.42 -39.73
CA GLY A 20 -12.75 4.05 -38.46
C GLY A 20 -13.81 4.20 -37.40
N CYS A 21 -14.17 3.09 -36.73
CA CYS A 21 -14.96 3.13 -35.51
C CYS A 21 -14.38 4.20 -34.59
N GLY A 22 -15.17 5.26 -34.34
CA GLY A 22 -14.89 6.25 -33.33
C GLY A 22 -14.97 5.60 -31.96
N ASN A 23 -13.92 4.88 -31.56
CA ASN A 23 -13.62 4.75 -30.15
C ASN A 23 -13.29 6.16 -29.68
N MET A 24 -14.23 6.75 -28.97
CA MET A 24 -14.02 7.91 -28.11
C MET A 24 -12.93 7.52 -27.12
N ARG A 25 -11.67 7.68 -27.53
CA ARG A 25 -10.55 7.71 -26.60
C ARG A 25 -10.76 9.00 -25.84
N THR A 26 -11.32 8.86 -24.64
CA THR A 26 -11.30 9.90 -23.63
C THR A 26 -9.83 10.30 -23.46
N GLU A 27 -9.40 11.36 -24.14
CA GLU A 27 -8.22 12.09 -23.74
C GLU A 27 -8.53 12.61 -22.34
N VAL A 28 -8.05 11.90 -21.32
CA VAL A 28 -7.96 12.44 -19.98
C VAL A 28 -7.08 13.66 -20.12
N LYS A 29 -7.68 14.86 -20.07
CA LYS A 29 -6.94 16.11 -19.94
C LYS A 29 -6.10 15.98 -18.67
N GLN A 30 -4.82 15.66 -18.85
CA GLN A 30 -3.88 15.57 -17.74
C GLN A 30 -3.68 17.00 -17.24
N THR A 31 -4.31 17.31 -16.11
CA THR A 31 -4.15 18.61 -15.46
C THR A 31 -2.71 18.73 -14.97
N SER A 32 -2.03 19.81 -15.38
CA SER A 32 -0.67 20.11 -14.94
C SER A 32 -0.62 20.57 -13.50
N GLN A 33 -1.76 20.77 -12.84
CA GLN A 33 -1.86 21.23 -11.47
C GLN A 33 -2.18 20.05 -10.54
N ILE A 34 -1.56 20.03 -9.36
CA ILE A 34 -1.94 19.09 -8.32
C ILE A 34 -3.23 19.60 -7.70
N GLU A 35 -4.30 18.81 -7.79
CA GLU A 35 -5.60 19.10 -7.19
C GLU A 35 -5.79 18.21 -5.97
N LEU A 36 -5.62 18.80 -4.78
CA LEU A 36 -5.84 18.14 -3.49
C LEU A 36 -6.53 19.13 -2.54
N ASP A 37 -7.48 18.61 -1.77
CA ASP A 37 -8.15 19.34 -0.71
C ASP A 37 -7.80 18.69 0.63
N ALA A 38 -7.16 19.44 1.52
CA ALA A 38 -6.75 18.96 2.83
C ALA A 38 -7.92 18.42 3.66
N GLN A 39 -9.13 18.95 3.49
CA GLN A 39 -10.31 18.49 4.22
C GLN A 39 -10.75 17.09 3.81
N ASN A 40 -10.38 16.63 2.61
CA ASN A 40 -10.71 15.31 2.09
C ASN A 40 -9.59 14.29 2.32
N ILE A 41 -8.45 14.71 2.88
CA ILE A 41 -7.36 13.82 3.25
C ILE A 41 -7.70 13.18 4.62
N LEU A 42 -7.53 11.87 4.70
CA LEU A 42 -7.60 11.11 5.94
C LEU A 42 -6.25 11.13 6.65
N SER A 43 -5.17 10.81 5.93
CA SER A 43 -3.81 10.79 6.47
C SER A 43 -2.76 10.87 5.37
N ILE A 44 -1.52 11.19 5.74
CA ILE A 44 -0.35 11.11 4.88
C ILE A 44 0.69 10.23 5.55
N ASN A 45 1.02 9.09 4.93
CA ASN A 45 2.09 8.23 5.39
C ASN A 45 3.42 8.76 4.84
N LEU A 46 4.40 9.03 5.69
CA LEU A 46 5.73 9.53 5.33
C LEU A 46 6.77 8.42 5.43
N ILE A 47 7.57 8.28 4.37
CA ILE A 47 8.68 7.33 4.27
C ILE A 47 9.95 8.14 3.94
N GLU A 48 11.03 7.95 4.69
CA GLU A 48 12.34 8.55 4.45
C GLU A 48 13.32 7.45 4.06
N LYS A 49 13.92 7.53 2.87
CA LYS A 49 14.89 6.53 2.38
C LYS A 49 14.45 5.08 2.59
N ASP A 50 13.22 4.79 2.16
CA ASP A 50 12.58 3.47 2.28
C ASP A 50 12.26 3.01 3.72
N GLN A 51 12.51 3.85 4.73
CA GLN A 51 12.11 3.58 6.11
C GLN A 51 10.82 4.36 6.44
N PRO A 52 9.75 3.68 6.91
CA PRO A 52 8.57 4.36 7.42
C PRO A 52 8.98 5.30 8.57
N VAL A 53 8.52 6.55 8.51
CA VAL A 53 8.84 7.55 9.52
C VAL A 53 7.65 7.76 10.45
N THR A 54 6.54 8.24 9.89
CA THR A 54 5.38 8.66 10.68
C THR A 54 4.14 8.80 9.81
N THR A 55 3.00 9.05 10.43
CA THR A 55 1.75 9.42 9.77
C THR A 55 1.38 10.84 10.18
N ILE A 56 1.05 11.67 9.20
CA ILE A 56 0.54 13.02 9.40
C ILE A 56 -0.97 12.96 9.28
N SER A 57 -1.68 13.32 10.34
CA SER A 57 -3.15 13.39 10.36
C SER A 57 -3.68 14.69 10.98
N GLU A 58 -2.81 15.52 11.55
CA GLU A 58 -3.18 16.77 12.17
C GLU A 58 -3.59 17.80 11.10
N ALA A 59 -4.76 18.41 11.26
CA ALA A 59 -5.38 19.23 10.21
C ALA A 59 -4.47 20.37 9.72
N SER A 60 -3.78 21.07 10.62
CA SER A 60 -2.88 22.16 10.24
C SER A 60 -1.68 21.65 9.44
N SER A 61 -1.15 20.48 9.80
CA SER A 61 -0.09 19.80 9.06
C SER A 61 -0.54 19.31 7.68
N LEU A 62 -1.76 18.80 7.55
CA LEU A 62 -2.35 18.42 6.26
C LEU A 62 -2.52 19.64 5.34
N GLU A 63 -3.01 20.76 5.88
CA GLU A 63 -3.15 22.03 5.14
C GLU A 63 -1.79 22.53 4.65
N ARG A 64 -0.77 22.52 5.52
CA ARG A 64 0.61 22.91 5.16
C ARG A 64 1.18 22.05 4.04
N PHE A 65 0.97 20.73 4.10
CA PHE A 65 1.41 19.82 3.03
C PHE A 65 0.72 20.16 1.70
N VAL A 66 -0.61 20.27 1.71
CA VAL A 66 -1.39 20.57 0.50
C VAL A 66 -0.98 21.91 -0.09
N GLN A 67 -0.86 22.96 0.74
CA GLN A 67 -0.43 24.28 0.29
C GLN A 67 0.94 24.24 -0.40
N ALA A 68 1.89 23.49 0.15
CA ALA A 68 3.24 23.42 -0.41
C ALA A 68 3.28 22.73 -1.78
N ILE A 69 2.52 21.65 -1.99
CA ILE A 69 2.58 20.88 -3.25
C ILE A 69 1.65 21.44 -4.34
N THR A 70 0.52 22.03 -3.96
CA THR A 70 -0.44 22.61 -4.92
C THR A 70 0.04 23.92 -5.54
N THR A 71 1.07 24.54 -4.95
CA THR A 71 1.77 25.73 -5.48
C THR A 71 2.99 25.39 -6.33
N ALA A 72 3.33 24.10 -6.47
CA ALA A 72 4.51 23.68 -7.24
C ALA A 72 4.32 23.91 -8.75
N GLU A 73 5.38 24.37 -9.40
CA GLU A 73 5.37 24.64 -10.84
C GLU A 73 5.63 23.36 -11.62
N TYR A 74 4.78 23.07 -12.61
CA TYR A 74 4.89 21.85 -13.40
C TYR A 74 5.83 22.01 -14.60
N ASP A 75 6.69 21.02 -14.80
CA ASP A 75 7.55 20.90 -15.97
C ASP A 75 7.38 19.50 -16.61
N LYS A 76 7.25 19.50 -17.94
CA LYS A 76 7.09 18.29 -18.75
C LYS A 76 8.41 17.53 -18.97
N GLY A 77 9.55 18.11 -18.60
CA GLY A 77 10.86 17.49 -18.71
C GLY A 77 10.93 16.15 -17.97
N GLN A 78 11.51 15.15 -18.63
CA GLN A 78 11.92 13.91 -17.96
C GLN A 78 13.31 14.13 -17.37
N LEU A 79 13.46 13.84 -16.09
CA LEU A 79 14.73 13.94 -15.40
C LEU A 79 15.33 12.55 -15.24
N ASP A 80 16.65 12.44 -15.34
CA ASP A 80 17.40 11.29 -14.84
C ASP A 80 17.68 11.55 -13.36
N ILE A 81 16.88 10.92 -12.49
CA ILE A 81 16.80 11.25 -11.07
C ILE A 81 17.24 10.07 -10.20
N ALA A 82 18.09 10.40 -9.23
CA ALA A 82 18.48 9.51 -8.14
C ALA A 82 17.26 9.09 -7.30
N PRO A 83 17.38 8.10 -6.39
CA PRO A 83 16.33 7.78 -5.44
C PRO A 83 15.83 9.01 -4.67
N SER A 84 14.53 9.10 -4.42
CA SER A 84 13.90 10.20 -3.67
C SER A 84 14.34 10.21 -2.21
N ASP A 85 14.43 11.39 -1.61
CA ASP A 85 14.71 11.54 -0.17
C ASP A 85 13.52 11.06 0.66
N TYR A 86 12.31 11.46 0.25
CA TYR A 86 11.06 11.12 0.91
C TYR A 86 10.03 10.59 -0.09
N ARG A 87 9.16 9.70 0.38
CA ARG A 87 7.91 9.35 -0.31
C ARG A 87 6.74 9.59 0.62
N THR A 88 5.61 10.00 0.04
CA THR A 88 4.35 10.05 0.77
C THR A 88 3.25 9.29 0.06
N THR A 89 2.40 8.65 0.86
CA THR A 89 1.09 8.13 0.42
C THR A 89 0.01 8.98 1.07
N VAL A 90 -0.67 9.79 0.28
CA VAL A 90 -1.81 10.61 0.70
C VAL A 90 -3.06 9.75 0.58
N ASN A 91 -3.63 9.36 1.72
CA ASN A 91 -4.85 8.56 1.78
C ASN A 91 -6.06 9.49 1.92
N MET A 92 -7.00 9.38 0.99
CA MET A 92 -8.22 10.19 0.96
C MET A 92 -9.34 9.50 1.74
N LYS A 93 -10.33 10.28 2.20
CA LYS A 93 -11.50 9.77 2.92
C LYS A 93 -12.41 8.88 2.07
N ASP A 94 -12.37 9.02 0.75
CA ASP A 94 -13.11 8.19 -0.22
C ASP A 94 -12.41 6.86 -0.55
N GLY A 95 -11.24 6.60 0.04
CA GLY A 95 -10.45 5.39 -0.15
C GLY A 95 -9.47 5.45 -1.32
N ILE A 96 -9.38 6.57 -2.04
CA ILE A 96 -8.36 6.79 -3.07
C ILE A 96 -7.02 7.15 -2.39
N SER A 97 -5.90 6.68 -2.94
CA SER A 97 -4.57 7.07 -2.47
C SER A 97 -3.72 7.66 -3.60
N TYR A 98 -2.93 8.68 -3.26
CA TYR A 98 -1.97 9.30 -4.17
C TYR A 98 -0.55 9.18 -3.64
N GLU A 99 0.38 8.80 -4.50
CA GLU A 99 1.79 8.68 -4.14
C GLU A 99 2.60 9.86 -4.69
N PHE A 100 3.48 10.38 -3.84
CA PHE A 100 4.42 11.43 -4.18
C PHE A 100 5.84 11.04 -3.79
N SER A 101 6.80 11.38 -4.63
CA SER A 101 8.24 11.25 -4.35
C SER A 101 8.88 12.63 -4.32
N PHE A 102 9.78 12.88 -3.37
CA PHE A 102 10.37 14.19 -3.11
C PHE A 102 11.90 14.15 -3.08
N TRP A 103 12.52 15.14 -3.71
CA TRP A 103 13.95 15.45 -3.64
C TRP A 103 14.13 16.83 -3.01
N ILE A 104 14.05 16.87 -1.68
CA ILE A 104 13.99 18.11 -0.89
C ILE A 104 15.04 18.17 0.21
N ALA A 105 15.79 17.08 0.48
CA ALA A 105 16.83 17.04 1.49
C ALA A 105 18.15 17.62 0.97
N GLY A 106 18.96 18.16 1.89
CA GLY A 106 20.28 18.70 1.58
C GLY A 106 20.26 19.76 0.47
N SER A 107 21.11 19.57 -0.54
CA SER A 107 21.27 20.49 -1.68
C SER A 107 20.32 20.20 -2.85
N ASN A 108 19.34 19.31 -2.71
CA ASN A 108 18.42 18.99 -3.81
C ASN A 108 17.55 20.20 -4.20
N ASP A 109 17.18 20.31 -5.47
CA ASP A 109 16.51 21.50 -6.04
C ASP A 109 15.03 21.68 -5.66
N GLY A 110 14.49 20.82 -4.79
CA GLY A 110 13.10 20.92 -4.36
C GLY A 110 12.13 20.34 -5.37
N LEU A 111 12.37 19.10 -5.80
CA LEU A 111 11.55 18.45 -6.81
C LEU A 111 10.53 17.50 -6.19
N LEU A 112 9.37 17.36 -6.83
CA LEU A 112 8.44 16.28 -6.53
C LEU A 112 7.84 15.68 -7.80
N ILE A 113 7.45 14.42 -7.70
CA ILE A 113 6.72 13.69 -8.75
C ILE A 113 5.48 13.07 -8.12
N LYS A 114 4.34 13.20 -8.82
CA LYS A 114 3.11 12.48 -8.52
C LYS A 114 3.08 11.19 -9.34
N SER A 115 2.91 10.05 -8.68
CA SER A 115 2.85 8.74 -9.34
C SER A 115 1.73 8.71 -10.39
N GLY A 116 2.01 8.07 -11.53
CA GLY A 116 1.09 8.02 -12.68
C GLY A 116 0.98 9.32 -13.49
N GLN A 117 1.71 10.38 -13.13
CA GLN A 117 1.76 11.62 -13.90
C GLN A 117 3.07 11.77 -14.68
N MET A 118 2.98 12.23 -15.92
CA MET A 118 4.16 12.55 -16.72
C MET A 118 4.75 13.90 -16.27
N GLY A 119 6.07 14.01 -16.23
CA GLY A 119 6.78 15.23 -15.84
C GLY A 119 7.07 15.27 -14.34
N HIS A 120 7.47 16.44 -13.88
CA HIS A 120 7.82 16.70 -12.49
C HIS A 120 7.34 18.09 -12.07
N TYR A 121 7.47 18.37 -10.78
CA TYR A 121 7.09 19.62 -10.18
C TYR A 121 8.27 20.22 -9.43
N ARG A 122 8.41 21.54 -9.49
CA ARG A 122 9.41 22.31 -8.75
C ARG A 122 8.73 23.09 -7.64
N LEU A 123 9.15 22.84 -6.41
CA LEU A 123 8.75 23.59 -5.24
C LEU A 123 9.47 24.95 -5.22
N SER A 124 8.79 25.97 -4.72
CA SER A 124 9.48 27.20 -4.30
C SER A 124 10.42 26.91 -3.12
N ASP A 125 11.43 27.74 -2.89
CA ASP A 125 12.32 27.58 -1.72
C ASP A 125 11.53 27.60 -0.41
N ILE A 126 10.46 28.40 -0.35
CA ILE A 126 9.55 28.48 0.80
C ILE A 126 8.82 27.15 0.98
N SER A 127 8.16 26.65 -0.07
CA SER A 127 7.41 25.38 -0.03
C SER A 127 8.32 24.19 0.28
N LYS A 128 9.54 24.17 -0.29
CA LYS A 128 10.56 23.15 0.00
C LYS A 128 10.94 23.17 1.48
N LYS A 129 11.26 24.35 2.01
CA LYS A 129 11.64 24.51 3.43
C LYS A 129 10.46 24.10 4.33
N ASP A 130 9.25 24.54 4.03
CA ASP A 130 8.07 24.24 4.85
C ASP A 130 7.73 22.75 4.87
N LEU A 131 7.88 22.04 3.74
CA LEU A 131 7.73 20.58 3.68
C LEU A 131 8.84 19.87 4.44
N LEU A 132 10.09 20.30 4.28
CA LEU A 132 11.21 19.70 4.99
C LEU A 132 11.08 19.89 6.51
N ASP A 133 10.69 21.10 6.94
CA ASP A 133 10.41 21.39 8.34
C ASP A 133 9.27 20.52 8.87
N LEU A 134 8.19 20.36 8.10
CA LEU A 134 7.07 19.48 8.45
C LEU A 134 7.53 18.03 8.63
N PHE A 135 8.28 17.48 7.66
CA PHE A 135 8.76 16.10 7.68
C PHE A 135 9.79 15.85 8.80
N GLN A 136 10.59 16.86 9.14
CA GLN A 136 11.59 16.75 10.21
C GLN A 136 11.03 17.04 11.59
N SER A 137 10.03 17.91 11.73
CA SER A 137 9.37 18.17 13.02
C SER A 137 8.64 16.92 13.51
N THR A 138 8.04 16.15 12.60
CA THR A 138 7.43 14.86 12.93
C THR A 138 8.45 13.82 13.41
N ILE A 139 9.73 13.98 13.10
CA ILE A 139 10.84 13.13 13.58
C ILE A 139 11.34 13.58 14.96
N LYS A 140 11.20 14.87 15.31
CA LYS A 140 11.73 15.44 16.56
C LYS A 140 10.78 15.30 17.74
N GLU A 141 9.46 15.28 17.52
CA GLU A 141 8.50 15.03 18.62
C GLU A 141 8.63 13.61 19.20
N ASP A 142 9.16 12.66 18.43
CA ASP A 142 9.33 11.27 18.86
C ASP A 142 10.56 11.05 19.79
N LYS A 143 11.49 12.02 19.86
CA LYS A 143 12.75 11.86 20.63
C LYS A 143 12.78 12.49 22.02
N ASN A 144 11.80 13.30 22.39
CA ASN A 144 11.83 14.10 23.63
C ASN A 144 10.78 13.71 24.68
N ASN A 145 10.03 12.63 24.51
CA ASN A 145 9.10 12.15 25.53
C ASN A 145 9.22 10.63 25.78
N PRO A 146 10.00 10.17 26.77
CA PRO A 146 10.13 8.75 27.09
C PRO A 146 9.00 8.23 27.97
N ALA A 147 7.74 8.58 27.66
CA ALA A 147 6.58 7.98 28.31
C ALA A 147 5.37 7.98 27.35
N GLU A 148 4.89 6.77 27.08
CA GLU A 148 3.64 6.42 26.37
C GLU A 148 3.76 6.16 24.85
N ALA A 149 4.58 5.16 24.49
CA ALA A 149 4.25 4.26 23.39
C ALA A 149 3.03 3.41 23.82
N THR A 150 1.82 3.88 23.53
CA THR A 150 0.69 2.96 23.38
C THR A 150 0.99 2.11 22.14
N ASP A 151 1.26 0.83 22.39
CA ASP A 151 1.69 -0.19 21.42
C ASP A 151 0.75 -0.21 20.20
N LEU A 152 1.19 0.39 19.08
CA LEU A 152 0.47 0.35 17.80
C LEU A 152 0.61 -1.05 17.19
N GLN A 153 -0.02 -2.03 17.83
CA GLN A 153 0.03 -3.42 17.41
C GLN A 153 -1.32 -3.87 16.88
N PRO A 154 -1.31 -4.68 15.80
CA PRO A 154 -2.51 -5.35 15.37
C PRO A 154 -2.97 -6.36 16.44
N PRO A 155 -4.25 -6.78 16.42
CA PRO A 155 -4.76 -7.82 17.30
C PRO A 155 -3.92 -9.09 17.26
N SER A 156 -3.70 -9.74 18.40
CA SER A 156 -3.07 -11.07 18.43
C SER A 156 -4.05 -12.13 17.96
N VAL A 157 -3.52 -13.28 17.54
CA VAL A 157 -4.31 -14.44 17.09
C VAL A 157 -3.90 -15.66 17.88
N GLN A 158 -4.85 -16.24 18.60
CA GLN A 158 -4.72 -17.58 19.13
C GLN A 158 -5.35 -18.57 18.15
N VAL A 159 -4.63 -19.64 17.85
CA VAL A 159 -5.06 -20.71 16.97
C VAL A 159 -5.48 -21.89 17.84
N ALA A 160 -6.64 -22.46 17.54
CA ALA A 160 -7.09 -23.73 18.14
C ALA A 160 -7.23 -24.79 17.05
N VAL A 161 -6.58 -25.93 17.23
CA VAL A 161 -6.64 -27.07 16.30
C VAL A 161 -6.46 -28.38 17.06
N GLY A 162 -7.41 -29.30 16.88
CA GLY A 162 -7.51 -30.47 17.75
C GLY A 162 -7.67 -30.05 19.22
N ASP A 163 -6.83 -30.61 20.10
CA ASP A 163 -6.79 -30.26 21.52
C ASP A 163 -5.74 -29.18 21.86
N GLU A 164 -5.03 -28.66 20.86
CA GLU A 164 -3.94 -27.69 21.05
C GLU A 164 -4.45 -26.26 20.86
N GLN A 165 -3.96 -25.35 21.71
CA GLN A 165 -4.16 -23.91 21.59
C GLN A 165 -2.83 -23.18 21.77
N PHE A 166 -2.50 -22.28 20.83
CA PHE A 166 -1.24 -21.55 20.84
C PHE A 166 -1.36 -20.25 20.07
N ASP A 167 -0.45 -19.32 20.31
CA ASP A 167 -0.42 -18.05 19.59
C ASP A 167 0.23 -18.21 18.22
N ALA A 168 -0.41 -17.68 17.17
CA ALA A 168 0.26 -17.51 15.89
C ALA A 168 1.35 -16.44 15.99
N ILE A 169 2.40 -16.59 15.19
CA ILE A 169 3.50 -15.64 15.18
C ILE A 169 3.16 -14.49 14.24
N GLN A 170 3.18 -13.27 14.76
CA GLN A 170 2.96 -12.08 13.95
C GLN A 170 4.10 -11.89 12.94
N GLY A 171 3.72 -11.73 11.67
CA GLY A 171 4.57 -11.32 10.56
C GLY A 171 4.52 -9.82 10.34
N SER A 172 4.82 -9.38 9.11
CA SER A 172 4.79 -7.97 8.77
C SER A 172 3.38 -7.39 8.95
N TYR A 173 3.33 -6.12 9.33
CA TYR A 173 2.07 -5.40 9.53
C TYR A 173 2.23 -3.91 9.27
N CYS A 174 1.11 -3.27 8.94
CA CYS A 174 0.94 -1.83 8.96
C CYS A 174 -0.28 -1.53 9.83
N TRP A 175 -0.10 -0.70 10.86
CA TRP A 175 -1.13 -0.37 11.82
C TRP A 175 -1.23 1.13 12.02
N ASN A 176 -2.45 1.65 12.01
CA ASN A 176 -2.76 3.04 12.28
C ASN A 176 -3.86 3.14 13.33
N ASP A 177 -3.54 3.75 14.46
CA ASP A 177 -4.50 4.07 15.49
C ASP A 177 -4.29 5.50 16.00
N ASN A 178 -5.40 6.22 16.19
CA ASN A 178 -5.40 7.60 16.69
C ASN A 178 -4.43 8.56 15.95
N GLY A 179 -4.28 8.39 14.63
CA GLY A 179 -3.42 9.24 13.81
C GLY A 179 -1.93 8.88 13.83
N LYS A 180 -1.53 7.88 14.61
CA LYS A 180 -0.18 7.33 14.61
C LYS A 180 -0.17 6.03 13.80
N GLY A 181 0.73 5.95 12.82
CA GLY A 181 0.87 4.78 11.96
C GLY A 181 2.28 4.20 12.00
N VAL A 182 2.39 2.88 12.06
CA VAL A 182 3.63 2.12 11.99
C VAL A 182 3.51 1.03 10.93
N CYS A 183 4.56 0.84 10.12
CA CYS A 183 4.73 -0.35 9.32
C CYS A 183 6.00 -1.06 9.78
N VAL A 184 5.88 -2.34 10.13
CA VAL A 184 6.99 -3.17 10.59
C VAL A 184 7.15 -4.33 9.65
N ASP A 185 8.33 -4.40 9.05
CA ASP A 185 8.75 -5.54 8.25
C ASP A 185 9.38 -6.61 9.14
N MET A 186 8.87 -7.83 9.02
CA MET A 186 9.36 -8.98 9.74
C MET A 186 10.15 -9.91 8.81
N ALA A 187 10.88 -10.84 9.40
CA ALA A 187 11.58 -11.89 8.65
C ALA A 187 10.60 -12.70 7.79
N SER A 188 11.12 -13.44 6.81
CA SER A 188 10.32 -14.35 5.99
C SER A 188 9.54 -15.36 6.83
N TYR A 189 8.40 -15.86 6.32
CA TYR A 189 7.55 -16.78 7.07
C TYR A 189 8.26 -18.07 7.52
N ASP A 190 9.12 -18.64 6.67
CA ASP A 190 9.96 -19.80 7.00
C ASP A 190 10.91 -19.52 8.18
N GLN A 191 11.44 -18.30 8.26
CA GLN A 191 12.29 -17.88 9.38
C GLN A 191 11.46 -17.59 10.64
N LEU A 192 10.28 -16.98 10.50
CA LEU A 192 9.41 -16.67 11.64
C LEU A 192 8.91 -17.94 12.31
N VAL A 193 8.46 -18.92 11.54
CA VAL A 193 7.87 -20.16 12.08
C VAL A 193 8.87 -21.01 12.86
N SER A 194 10.18 -20.86 12.59
CA SER A 194 11.24 -21.50 13.39
C SER A 194 11.23 -21.10 14.88
N LYS A 195 10.57 -19.98 15.21
CA LYS A 195 10.40 -19.50 16.60
C LYS A 195 9.17 -20.11 17.30
N GLN A 196 8.37 -20.91 16.60
CA GLN A 196 7.18 -21.53 17.16
C GLN A 196 7.56 -22.52 18.26
N LYS A 197 6.99 -22.32 19.44
CA LYS A 197 7.31 -23.13 20.63
C LYS A 197 6.61 -24.47 20.66
N VAL A 198 5.40 -24.52 20.11
CA VAL A 198 4.52 -25.69 20.11
C VAL A 198 4.27 -26.10 18.67
N LEU A 199 4.64 -27.32 18.28
CA LEU A 199 4.27 -27.87 16.99
C LEU A 199 3.03 -28.76 17.16
N PRO A 200 1.82 -28.24 16.91
CA PRO A 200 0.59 -29.00 17.07
C PRO A 200 0.55 -30.18 16.10
N LYS A 201 0.01 -31.30 16.57
CA LYS A 201 -0.27 -32.48 15.74
C LYS A 201 -1.76 -32.55 15.49
N ALA A 202 -2.15 -32.62 14.23
CA ALA A 202 -3.55 -32.63 13.83
C ALA A 202 -3.83 -33.67 12.74
N ILE A 203 -5.11 -33.97 12.53
CA ILE A 203 -5.55 -34.81 11.43
C ILE A 203 -5.86 -33.89 10.24
N SER A 204 -5.49 -34.33 9.05
CA SER A 204 -5.81 -33.63 7.81
C SER A 204 -7.31 -33.32 7.73
N ARG A 205 -7.65 -32.11 7.28
CA ARG A 205 -9.01 -31.54 7.26
C ARG A 205 -9.64 -31.24 8.62
N ASP A 206 -8.89 -31.36 9.73
CA ASP A 206 -9.38 -30.85 11.01
C ASP A 206 -9.68 -29.35 10.90
N GLN A 207 -10.71 -28.93 11.64
CA GLN A 207 -11.10 -27.54 11.73
C GLN A 207 -10.08 -26.79 12.60
N VAL A 208 -9.70 -25.61 12.10
CA VAL A 208 -8.91 -24.62 12.81
C VAL A 208 -9.81 -23.44 13.14
N GLU A 209 -9.77 -22.99 14.39
CA GLU A 209 -10.44 -21.76 14.83
C GLU A 209 -9.41 -20.66 15.09
N LEU A 210 -9.66 -19.48 14.57
CA LEU A 210 -8.83 -18.28 14.75
C LEU A 210 -9.50 -17.33 15.74
N LYS A 211 -8.89 -17.17 16.91
CA LYS A 211 -9.37 -16.31 17.99
C LYS A 211 -8.53 -15.03 18.01
N PHE A 212 -9.00 -14.05 17.25
CA PHE A 212 -8.42 -12.71 17.28
C PHE A 212 -8.82 -11.97 18.56
N SER A 213 -7.90 -11.21 19.16
CA SER A 213 -8.24 -10.33 20.30
C SER A 213 -9.24 -9.21 19.91
N SER A 214 -9.31 -8.88 18.61
CA SER A 214 -10.36 -8.09 17.98
C SER A 214 -10.58 -8.58 16.55
N ALA A 215 -11.83 -8.84 16.15
CA ALA A 215 -12.14 -9.50 14.89
C ALA A 215 -11.81 -8.61 13.66
N PRO A 216 -11.13 -9.17 12.64
CA PRO A 216 -10.88 -8.48 11.37
C PRO A 216 -12.15 -8.39 10.50
N LYS A 217 -12.12 -7.49 9.52
CA LYS A 217 -13.11 -7.39 8.44
C LYS A 217 -12.90 -8.44 7.36
N GLU A 218 -11.64 -8.78 7.10
CA GLU A 218 -11.25 -9.71 6.03
C GLU A 218 -10.16 -10.63 6.55
N ILE A 219 -10.24 -11.91 6.16
CA ILE A 219 -9.24 -12.93 6.45
C ILE A 219 -9.00 -13.74 5.17
N GLU A 220 -7.73 -13.90 4.83
CA GLU A 220 -7.26 -14.84 3.82
C GLU A 220 -6.29 -15.82 4.50
N VAL A 221 -6.42 -17.12 4.19
CA VAL A 221 -5.52 -18.15 4.70
C VAL A 221 -4.91 -18.91 3.53
N ILE A 222 -3.60 -19.05 3.56
CA ILE A 222 -2.81 -19.79 2.57
C ILE A 222 -2.10 -20.93 3.30
N ALA A 223 -2.26 -22.15 2.81
CA ALA A 223 -1.39 -23.27 3.15
C ALA A 223 -0.21 -23.31 2.18
N SER A 224 1.00 -23.32 2.73
CA SER A 224 2.24 -23.55 2.00
C SER A 224 2.86 -24.88 2.41
N PHE A 225 3.56 -25.50 1.46
CA PHE A 225 4.11 -26.85 1.57
C PHE A 225 5.63 -26.84 1.39
N PRO A 226 6.41 -26.28 2.34
CA PRO A 226 7.86 -26.21 2.21
C PRO A 226 8.48 -27.59 1.98
N GLY A 227 9.26 -27.72 0.90
CA GLY A 227 9.92 -28.97 0.52
C GLY A 227 9.06 -29.95 -0.29
N GLU A 228 7.84 -29.58 -0.66
CA GLU A 228 6.99 -30.34 -1.58
C GLU A 228 6.88 -29.62 -2.95
N GLU A 229 6.66 -30.36 -4.04
CA GLU A 229 6.33 -29.76 -5.36
C GLU A 229 4.91 -29.17 -5.41
N ARG A 230 4.13 -29.37 -4.34
CA ARG A 230 2.76 -28.90 -4.23
C ARG A 230 2.75 -27.37 -4.14
N ARG A 231 1.93 -26.75 -4.99
CA ARG A 231 1.69 -25.30 -4.94
C ARG A 231 0.91 -24.92 -3.69
N ASP A 232 1.16 -23.71 -3.20
CA ASP A 232 0.38 -23.08 -2.15
C ASP A 232 -1.13 -23.11 -2.47
N GLU A 233 -1.93 -23.33 -1.43
CA GLU A 233 -3.37 -23.52 -1.53
C GLU A 233 -4.09 -22.42 -0.73
N ALA A 234 -4.93 -21.63 -1.40
CA ALA A 234 -5.84 -20.71 -0.72
C ALA A 234 -6.99 -21.51 -0.08
N LEU A 235 -7.22 -21.30 1.21
CA LEU A 235 -8.22 -22.02 2.00
C LEU A 235 -9.48 -21.16 2.20
N SER A 236 -10.64 -21.80 2.14
CA SER A 236 -11.91 -21.12 2.44
C SER A 236 -12.01 -20.85 3.94
N VAL A 237 -12.30 -19.60 4.30
CA VAL A 237 -12.47 -19.17 5.69
C VAL A 237 -13.93 -18.78 5.90
N GLU A 238 -14.56 -19.40 6.90
CA GLU A 238 -15.93 -19.09 7.31
C GLU A 238 -15.97 -18.94 8.83
N ASN A 239 -16.55 -17.85 9.34
CA ASN A 239 -16.66 -17.59 10.78
C ASN A 239 -15.31 -17.71 11.53
N ASN A 240 -14.26 -17.08 11.00
CA ASN A 240 -12.89 -17.15 11.52
C ASN A 240 -12.35 -18.58 11.67
N SER A 241 -12.88 -19.52 10.89
CA SER A 241 -12.46 -20.92 10.91
C SER A 241 -12.16 -21.40 9.49
N PHE A 242 -11.27 -22.38 9.38
CA PHE A 242 -10.95 -23.03 8.11
C PHE A 242 -10.58 -24.50 8.35
N GLN A 243 -10.44 -25.29 7.29
CA GLN A 243 -9.97 -26.68 7.38
C GLN A 243 -8.50 -26.77 6.98
N LEU A 244 -7.71 -27.54 7.74
CA LEU A 244 -6.34 -27.86 7.37
C LEU A 244 -6.26 -28.48 5.97
N ALA A 245 -5.15 -28.23 5.27
CA ALA A 245 -4.93 -28.77 3.95
C ALA A 245 -4.96 -30.32 3.94
N ALA A 246 -5.41 -30.88 2.81
CA ALA A 246 -5.41 -32.33 2.61
C ALA A 246 -3.97 -32.88 2.63
N GLY A 247 -3.73 -34.04 3.26
CA GLY A 247 -2.44 -34.73 3.22
C GLY A 247 -1.76 -34.87 4.58
N SER A 248 -0.57 -35.47 4.57
CA SER A 248 0.31 -35.59 5.74
C SER A 248 1.62 -34.87 5.48
N GLY A 249 2.19 -34.27 6.53
CA GLY A 249 3.42 -33.50 6.43
C GLY A 249 3.39 -32.31 7.37
N LYS A 250 4.44 -31.49 7.32
CA LYS A 250 4.49 -30.22 8.02
C LYS A 250 4.03 -29.12 7.08
N TYR A 251 2.92 -28.48 7.43
CA TYR A 251 2.33 -27.44 6.59
C TYR A 251 2.42 -26.10 7.30
N LEU A 252 2.80 -25.09 6.54
CA LEU A 252 2.87 -23.71 6.97
C LEU A 252 1.54 -23.03 6.64
N TYR A 253 0.93 -22.36 7.61
CA TYR A 253 -0.30 -21.62 7.41
C TYR A 253 -0.03 -20.13 7.61
N ILE A 254 -0.32 -19.35 6.57
CA ILE A 254 -0.15 -17.90 6.54
C ILE A 254 -1.54 -17.28 6.57
N ILE A 255 -1.79 -16.47 7.59
CA ILE A 255 -3.02 -15.69 7.74
C ILE A 255 -2.71 -14.26 7.33
N GLN A 256 -3.52 -13.69 6.44
CA GLN A 256 -3.54 -12.26 6.16
C GLN A 256 -4.87 -11.70 6.65
N ALA A 257 -4.83 -10.70 7.52
CA ALA A 257 -6.03 -10.12 8.13
C ALA A 257 -6.04 -8.60 7.99
N ARG A 258 -7.24 -8.03 7.77
CA ARG A 258 -7.46 -6.58 7.64
C ARG A 258 -8.50 -6.05 8.63
N TRP A 259 -8.20 -4.90 9.20
CA TRP A 259 -9.04 -4.10 10.09
C TRP A 259 -9.18 -2.68 9.54
N PRO A 260 -10.13 -1.87 10.06
CA PRO A 260 -10.14 -0.43 9.79
C PRO A 260 -8.79 0.27 10.03
N GLN A 261 -8.06 -0.19 11.04
CA GLN A 261 -6.77 0.36 11.47
C GLN A 261 -5.60 -0.05 10.57
N GLY A 262 -5.73 -1.11 9.78
CA GLY A 262 -4.62 -1.60 8.96
C GLY A 262 -4.66 -3.11 8.74
N SER A 263 -3.49 -3.69 8.46
CA SER A 263 -3.36 -5.10 8.09
C SER A 263 -2.17 -5.75 8.76
N ALA A 264 -2.30 -7.03 9.06
CA ALA A 264 -1.22 -7.83 9.61
C ALA A 264 -1.23 -9.24 9.03
N SER A 265 -0.05 -9.84 8.99
CA SER A 265 0.12 -11.25 8.69
C SER A 265 0.48 -12.04 9.94
N TYR A 266 0.09 -13.31 9.98
CA TYR A 266 0.42 -14.24 11.05
C TYR A 266 0.79 -15.58 10.44
N VAL A 267 1.66 -16.33 11.12
CA VAL A 267 2.13 -17.62 10.62
C VAL A 267 2.18 -18.66 11.73
N PHE A 268 1.87 -19.90 11.37
CA PHE A 268 2.09 -21.07 12.21
C PHE A 268 2.31 -22.36 11.39
N GLU A 269 3.00 -23.34 11.96
CA GLU A 269 3.20 -24.68 11.40
C GLU A 269 2.30 -25.70 12.11
N VAL A 270 1.78 -26.68 11.37
CA VAL A 270 1.08 -27.86 11.91
C VAL A 270 1.67 -29.13 11.32
N GLU A 271 1.91 -30.14 12.15
CA GLU A 271 2.23 -31.49 11.69
C GLU A 271 0.93 -32.28 11.45
N CYS A 272 0.57 -32.46 10.19
CA CYS A 272 -0.64 -33.14 9.75
C CYS A 272 -0.41 -34.64 9.52
N SER A 273 -1.38 -35.45 9.94
CA SER A 273 -1.45 -36.88 9.65
C SER A 273 -2.78 -37.24 8.98
N VAL A 274 -2.81 -38.32 8.19
CA VAL A 274 -4.06 -38.82 7.62
C VAL A 274 -4.71 -39.79 8.59
N ARG A 275 -6.05 -39.69 8.77
CA ARG A 275 -6.81 -40.59 9.65
C ARG A 275 -6.62 -42.04 9.19
N LYS A 276 -6.10 -42.89 10.08
CA LYS A 276 -6.05 -44.34 9.82
C LYS A 276 -7.49 -44.87 9.86
N LYS A 277 -7.91 -45.53 8.78
CA LYS A 277 -9.19 -46.26 8.73
C LYS A 277 -9.18 -47.45 9.67
#